data_AF-A0AAU7GAI9-F1
#
_entry.id   AF-A0AAU7GAI9-F1
#
_cell.length_a   1.000
_cell.length_b   1.000
_cell.length_c   1.000
_cell.angle_alpha   90.00
_cell.angle_beta   90.00
_cell.angle_gamma   90.00
#
_symmetry.space_group_name_H-M   'P 1'
#
loop_
_entity.id
_entity.type
_entity.pdbx_description
1 polymer ?
#
loop_
_entity_poly.entity_id
_entity_poly.type
_entity_poly.pdbx_seq_one_letter_code
_entity_poly.pdbx_strand_id
1 'polypeptide(L)'
;MTPDSTLPLAVRNRTPTTRWWRRRPPAGLSGFARGVWWTGHAQLFVSAALWVIGPASFALAWLPYNALTGTFGMTAWFGTAMALPFATSGMMLRAYAVRWASREGPLFERSIELAVTVVLIALISIAFVWLLALAIALAAVALTSRPA
;
A
#
# COMPACT_ATOMS: atom_id res chain seq x y z
N MET A 1 36.39 23.77 -12.63
CA MET A 1 35.06 23.44 -13.17
C MET A 1 34.04 24.18 -12.33
N THR A 2 33.66 25.38 -12.75
CA THR A 2 32.70 26.25 -12.05
C THR A 2 31.29 25.75 -12.35
N PRO A 3 30.45 25.45 -11.33
CA PRO A 3 29.07 25.05 -11.58
C PRO A 3 28.32 26.21 -12.25
N ASP A 4 27.74 25.92 -13.41
CA ASP A 4 27.01 26.87 -14.24
C ASP A 4 25.85 27.51 -13.46
N SER A 5 26.01 28.78 -13.12
CA SER A 5 25.11 29.54 -12.26
C SER A 5 23.90 30.11 -13.02
N THR A 6 23.67 29.71 -14.26
CA THR A 6 22.59 30.21 -15.11
C THR A 6 21.26 29.45 -14.94
N LEU A 7 21.28 28.27 -14.32
CA LEU A 7 20.05 27.51 -14.12
C LEU A 7 19.13 28.17 -13.09
N PRO A 8 17.81 28.30 -13.37
CA PRO A 8 16.84 28.82 -12.41
C PRO A 8 16.93 28.07 -11.08
N LEU A 9 16.79 28.78 -9.96
CA LEU A 9 16.80 28.16 -8.61
C LEU A 9 15.81 26.98 -8.50
N ALA A 10 14.71 27.02 -9.24
CA ALA A 10 13.71 25.96 -9.33
C ALA A 10 14.24 24.64 -9.96
N VAL A 11 15.28 24.71 -10.79
CA VAL A 11 15.93 23.53 -11.40
C VAL A 11 17.02 22.98 -10.47
N ARG A 12 17.74 23.85 -9.75
CA ARG A 12 18.78 23.45 -8.79
C ARG A 12 18.25 22.74 -7.55
N ASN A 13 17.02 23.05 -7.12
CA ASN A 13 16.42 22.46 -5.91
C ASN A 13 15.66 21.15 -6.15
N ARG A 14 15.65 20.60 -7.37
CA ARG A 14 15.17 19.23 -7.59
C ARG A 14 16.23 18.26 -7.10
N THR A 15 16.24 17.98 -5.79
CA THR A 15 16.93 16.79 -5.30
C THR A 15 16.38 15.60 -6.10
N PRO A 16 17.25 14.78 -6.72
CA PRO A 16 16.80 13.61 -7.46
C PRO A 16 15.89 12.80 -6.54
N THR A 17 14.62 12.70 -6.90
CA THR A 17 13.65 11.98 -6.07
C THR A 17 14.03 10.51 -6.12
N THR A 18 14.71 10.03 -5.08
CA THR A 18 15.10 8.63 -5.00
C THR A 18 13.86 7.77 -5.14
N ARG A 19 13.88 6.88 -6.15
CA ARG A 19 12.77 5.99 -6.46
C ARG A 19 12.35 5.24 -5.20
N TRP A 20 11.04 5.11 -4.95
CA TRP A 20 10.53 4.71 -3.63
C TRP A 20 11.10 3.36 -3.15
N TRP A 21 11.35 2.43 -4.07
CA TRP A 21 11.89 1.08 -3.83
C TRP A 21 13.40 1.04 -3.56
N ARG A 22 14.13 2.14 -3.79
CA ARG A 22 15.55 2.29 -3.44
C ARG A 22 15.75 3.13 -2.18
N ARG A 23 14.67 3.62 -1.58
CA ARG A 23 14.77 4.44 -0.36
C ARG A 23 15.31 3.58 0.77
N ARG A 24 16.17 4.18 1.58
CA ARG A 24 16.66 3.61 2.86
C ARG A 24 15.98 4.34 4.01
N PRO A 25 15.92 3.74 5.22
CA PRO A 25 15.49 4.46 6.41
C PRO A 25 16.40 5.69 6.63
N PRO A 26 15.83 6.86 6.99
CA PRO A 26 16.60 8.02 7.46
C PRO A 26 17.71 7.64 8.45
N ALA A 27 18.86 8.31 8.35
CA ALA A 27 20.06 7.96 9.11
C ALA A 27 19.87 8.00 10.65
N GLY A 28 18.92 8.79 11.15
CA GLY A 28 18.58 8.89 12.58
C GLY A 28 17.64 7.80 13.11
N LEU A 29 17.10 6.92 12.25
CA LEU A 29 16.25 5.81 12.71
C LEU A 29 17.11 4.66 13.23
N SER A 30 16.89 4.26 14.48
CA SER A 30 17.54 3.09 15.11
C SER A 30 16.51 2.15 15.75
N GLY A 31 16.94 0.93 16.06
CA GLY A 31 16.14 -0.07 16.78
C GLY A 31 14.74 -0.29 16.21
N PHE A 32 13.74 -0.18 17.09
CA PHE A 32 12.33 -0.42 16.76
C PHE A 32 11.82 0.46 15.61
N ALA A 33 12.14 1.77 15.61
CA ALA A 33 11.66 2.68 14.58
C ALA A 33 12.20 2.32 13.19
N ARG A 34 13.45 1.86 13.11
CA ARG A 34 14.03 1.32 11.88
C ARG A 34 13.30 0.06 11.43
N GLY A 35 12.95 -0.82 12.37
CA GLY A 35 12.14 -2.02 12.11
C GLY A 35 10.78 -1.66 11.51
N VAL A 36 10.02 -0.77 12.16
CA VAL A 36 8.70 -0.31 11.67
C VAL A 36 8.80 0.33 10.28
N TRP A 37 9.83 1.11 10.03
CA TRP A 37 10.06 1.70 8.71
C TRP A 37 10.23 0.62 7.62
N TRP A 38 11.02 -0.43 7.90
CA TRP A 38 11.22 -1.55 6.98
C TRP A 38 9.96 -2.39 6.80
N THR A 39 9.17 -2.62 7.86
CA THR A 39 7.87 -3.28 7.75
C THR A 39 6.94 -2.52 6.81
N GLY A 40 6.84 -1.19 6.98
CA GLY A 40 6.07 -0.36 6.06
C GLY A 40 6.62 -0.39 4.63
N HIS A 41 7.96 -0.48 4.47
CA HIS A 41 8.58 -0.63 3.17
C HIS A 41 8.26 -1.97 2.49
N ALA A 42 8.27 -3.07 3.25
CA ALA A 42 7.89 -4.39 2.75
C ALA A 42 6.42 -4.44 2.33
N GLN A 43 5.52 -3.79 3.08
CA GLN A 43 4.10 -3.69 2.70
C GLN A 43 3.89 -2.97 1.38
N LEU A 44 4.71 -1.97 1.03
CA LEU A 44 4.66 -1.34 -0.29
C LEU A 44 5.06 -2.30 -1.43
N PHE A 45 6.01 -3.20 -1.19
CA PHE A 45 6.34 -4.26 -2.16
C PHE A 45 5.21 -5.28 -2.28
N VAL A 46 4.61 -5.69 -1.17
CA VAL A 46 3.44 -6.58 -1.19
C VAL A 46 2.30 -5.92 -1.96
N SER A 47 1.99 -4.65 -1.68
CA SER A 47 1.01 -3.87 -2.42
C SER A 47 1.30 -3.85 -3.93
N ALA A 48 2.52 -3.53 -4.32
CA ALA A 48 2.92 -3.51 -5.73
C ALA A 48 2.77 -4.89 -6.38
N ALA A 49 3.15 -5.97 -5.69
CA ALA A 49 2.98 -7.34 -6.17
C ALA A 49 1.49 -7.69 -6.33
N LEU A 50 0.65 -7.35 -5.35
CA LEU A 50 -0.79 -7.57 -5.40
C LEU A 50 -1.47 -6.78 -6.52
N TRP A 51 -0.96 -5.58 -6.83
CA TRP A 51 -1.44 -4.76 -7.96
C TRP A 51 -1.12 -5.35 -9.33
N VAL A 52 -0.14 -6.26 -9.41
CA VAL A 52 0.16 -7.02 -10.62
C VAL A 52 -0.59 -8.35 -10.62
N ILE A 53 -0.51 -9.10 -9.52
CA ILE A 53 -1.10 -10.44 -9.38
C ILE A 53 -2.62 -10.38 -9.48
N GLY A 54 -3.27 -9.38 -8.89
CA GLY A 54 -4.72 -9.23 -8.91
C GLY A 54 -5.29 -9.13 -10.33
N PRO A 55 -4.89 -8.11 -11.13
CA PRO A 55 -5.32 -7.97 -12.53
C PRO A 55 -4.87 -9.14 -13.42
N ALA A 56 -3.67 -9.69 -13.21
CA ALA A 56 -3.21 -10.86 -13.95
C ALA A 56 -4.10 -12.08 -13.68
N SER A 57 -4.46 -12.32 -12.42
CA SER A 57 -5.38 -13.39 -12.02
C SER A 57 -6.78 -13.13 -12.57
N PHE A 58 -7.22 -11.87 -12.65
CA PHE A 58 -8.48 -11.51 -13.27
C PHE A 58 -8.50 -11.92 -14.74
N ALA A 59 -7.46 -11.58 -15.51
CA ALA A 59 -7.35 -11.99 -16.92
C ALA A 59 -7.38 -13.52 -17.09
N LEU A 60 -6.70 -14.26 -16.21
CA LEU A 60 -6.69 -15.74 -16.24
C LEU A 60 -8.04 -16.35 -15.85
N ALA A 61 -8.87 -15.65 -15.07
CA ALA A 61 -10.20 -16.12 -14.69
C ALA A 61 -11.18 -16.19 -15.88
N TRP A 62 -10.91 -15.48 -16.98
CA TRP A 62 -11.71 -15.53 -18.21
C TRP A 62 -11.41 -16.75 -19.09
N LEU A 63 -10.39 -17.56 -18.74
CA LEU A 63 -10.11 -18.79 -19.46
C LEU A 63 -11.16 -19.86 -19.10
N PRO A 64 -11.68 -20.61 -20.09
CA PRO A 64 -12.83 -21.51 -19.90
C PRO A 64 -12.58 -22.63 -18.88
N TYR A 65 -11.31 -23.03 -18.67
CA TYR A 65 -10.93 -24.02 -17.66
C TYR A 65 -11.01 -23.47 -16.22
N ASN A 66 -10.84 -22.17 -16.02
CA ASN A 66 -10.77 -21.53 -14.70
C ASN A 66 -12.13 -21.06 -14.18
N ALA A 67 -13.13 -20.96 -15.06
CA ALA A 67 -14.52 -20.68 -14.67
C ALA A 67 -15.11 -21.76 -13.74
N LEU A 68 -14.57 -22.99 -13.79
CA LEU A 68 -15.05 -24.14 -13.02
C LEU A 68 -14.47 -24.23 -11.60
N THR A 69 -13.26 -23.70 -11.36
CA THR A 69 -12.57 -23.83 -10.06
C THR A 69 -12.69 -22.58 -9.19
N GLY A 70 -13.02 -21.41 -9.76
CA GLY A 70 -13.23 -20.15 -9.04
C GLY A 70 -11.99 -19.58 -8.33
N THR A 71 -10.86 -20.29 -8.33
CA THR A 71 -9.66 -19.96 -7.56
C THR A 71 -9.02 -18.66 -8.05
N PHE A 72 -8.86 -18.51 -9.37
CA PHE A 72 -8.32 -17.28 -9.96
C PHE A 72 -9.21 -16.06 -9.75
N GLY A 73 -10.54 -16.26 -9.71
CA GLY A 73 -11.48 -15.19 -9.36
C GLY A 73 -11.29 -14.71 -7.92
N MET A 74 -11.16 -15.64 -6.96
CA MET A 74 -10.87 -15.29 -5.57
C MET A 74 -9.49 -14.65 -5.39
N THR A 75 -8.45 -15.14 -6.07
CA THR A 75 -7.12 -14.52 -6.00
C THR A 75 -7.10 -13.13 -6.63
N ALA A 76 -7.79 -12.93 -7.76
CA ALA A 76 -7.97 -11.63 -8.38
C ALA A 76 -8.67 -10.65 -7.43
N TRP A 77 -9.73 -11.12 -6.79
CA TRP A 77 -10.51 -10.40 -5.80
C TRP A 77 -9.65 -9.92 -4.64
N PHE A 78 -9.09 -10.87 -3.88
CA PHE A 78 -8.31 -10.55 -2.68
C PHE A 78 -7.05 -9.76 -3.03
N GLY A 79 -6.41 -10.07 -4.17
CA GLY A 79 -5.23 -9.35 -4.62
C GLY A 79 -5.50 -7.88 -4.87
N THR A 80 -6.52 -7.57 -5.69
CA THR A 80 -6.87 -6.17 -5.98
C THR A 80 -7.42 -5.45 -4.76
N ALA A 81 -8.28 -6.08 -3.96
CA ALA A 81 -8.86 -5.50 -2.77
C ALA A 81 -7.81 -5.12 -1.71
N MET A 82 -6.78 -5.95 -1.54
CA MET A 82 -5.78 -5.79 -0.49
C MET A 82 -4.63 -4.89 -0.90
N ALA A 83 -4.38 -4.69 -2.20
CA ALA A 83 -3.25 -3.89 -2.66
C ALA A 83 -3.26 -2.46 -2.11
N LEU A 84 -4.42 -1.78 -2.14
CA LEU A 84 -4.53 -0.41 -1.62
C LEU A 84 -4.38 -0.35 -0.09
N PRO A 85 -5.03 -1.21 0.72
CA PRO A 85 -4.75 -1.32 2.14
C PRO A 85 -3.27 -1.55 2.50
N PHE A 86 -2.57 -2.41 1.76
CA PHE A 86 -1.13 -2.61 1.98
C PHE A 86 -0.32 -1.35 1.60
N ALA A 87 -0.72 -0.62 0.56
CA ALA A 87 -0.08 0.65 0.19
C ALA A 87 -0.21 1.69 1.30
N THR A 88 -1.45 1.90 1.77
CA THR A 88 -1.76 2.91 2.79
C THR A 88 -1.10 2.56 4.13
N SER A 89 -1.22 1.31 4.57
CA SER A 89 -0.53 0.78 5.75
C SER A 89 0.99 1.01 5.66
N GLY A 90 1.59 0.67 4.51
CA GLY A 90 3.03 0.83 4.30
C GLY A 90 3.49 2.29 4.36
N MET A 91 2.70 3.22 3.81
CA MET A 91 2.96 4.65 3.91
C MET A 91 2.81 5.17 5.35
N MET A 92 1.76 4.76 6.05
CA MET A 92 1.48 5.18 7.43
C MET A 92 2.56 4.69 8.39
N LEU A 93 2.98 3.42 8.30
CA LEU A 93 4.06 2.88 9.15
C LEU A 93 5.40 3.60 8.92
N ARG A 94 5.71 3.98 7.68
CA ARG A 94 6.93 4.75 7.39
C ARG A 94 6.87 6.16 7.95
N ALA A 95 5.73 6.84 7.84
CA ALA A 95 5.53 8.16 8.44
C ALA A 95 5.60 8.07 9.97
N TYR A 96 4.96 7.06 10.54
CA TYR A 96 4.96 6.77 11.97
C TYR A 96 6.36 6.52 12.51
N ALA A 97 7.16 5.70 11.83
CA ALA A 97 8.55 5.44 12.22
C ALA A 97 9.38 6.73 12.34
N VAL A 98 9.22 7.65 11.38
CA VAL A 98 9.91 8.95 11.42
C VAL A 98 9.43 9.80 12.60
N ARG A 99 8.11 9.88 12.83
CA ARG A 99 7.53 10.62 13.95
C ARG A 99 7.93 10.05 15.32
N TRP A 100 8.03 8.71 15.41
CA TRP A 100 8.46 8.01 16.61
C TRP A 100 9.88 8.36 17.01
N ALA A 101 10.79 8.41 16.03
CA ALA A 101 12.19 8.74 16.28
C ALA A 101 12.39 10.17 16.80
N SER A 102 11.46 11.09 16.48
CA SER A 102 11.50 12.48 16.96
C SER A 102 10.83 12.70 18.32
N ARG A 103 10.15 11.70 18.90
CA ARG A 103 9.45 11.85 20.18
C ARG A 103 10.30 11.36 21.34
N GLU A 104 10.33 12.16 22.40
CA GLU A 104 10.73 11.74 23.75
C GLU A 104 9.45 11.37 24.53
N GLY A 105 9.48 10.32 25.35
CA GLY A 105 8.30 9.86 26.10
C GLY A 105 8.26 8.36 26.41
N PRO A 106 7.37 7.92 27.33
CA PRO A 106 7.30 6.54 27.84
C PRO A 106 7.01 5.49 26.75
N LEU A 107 7.58 4.28 26.89
CA LEU A 107 7.36 3.17 25.95
C LEU A 107 5.90 2.69 25.87
N PHE A 108 5.12 2.91 26.92
CA PHE A 108 3.72 2.47 27.00
C PHE A 108 2.78 3.29 26.09
N GLU A 109 2.82 4.62 26.17
CA GLU A 109 2.02 5.53 25.31
C GLU A 109 2.31 5.29 23.82
N ARG A 110 3.60 5.10 23.57
CA ARG A 110 4.20 4.66 22.32
C ARG A 110 3.56 3.36 21.80
N SER A 111 3.48 2.33 22.63
CA SER A 111 2.88 1.04 22.25
C SER A 111 1.38 1.14 21.98
N ILE A 112 0.66 1.98 22.72
CA ILE A 112 -0.76 2.26 22.48
C ILE A 112 -0.95 2.94 21.13
N GLU A 113 -0.13 3.94 20.78
CA GLU A 113 -0.24 4.62 19.48
C GLU A 113 -0.01 3.66 18.31
N LEU A 114 0.92 2.72 18.46
CA LEU A 114 1.15 1.66 17.47
C LEU A 114 -0.08 0.75 17.35
N ALA A 115 -0.62 0.28 18.49
CA ALA A 115 -1.79 -0.58 18.51
C ALA A 115 -2.99 0.10 17.84
N VAL A 116 -3.25 1.36 18.16
CA VAL A 116 -4.30 2.18 17.51
C VAL A 116 -4.06 2.31 16.01
N THR A 117 -2.81 2.54 15.58
CA THR A 117 -2.46 2.62 14.16
C THR A 117 -2.74 1.31 13.44
N VAL A 118 -2.37 0.17 14.04
CA VAL A 118 -2.64 -1.17 13.48
C VAL A 118 -4.14 -1.45 13.40
N VAL A 119 -4.90 -1.10 14.44
CA VAL A 119 -6.37 -1.25 14.47
C VAL A 119 -7.01 -0.39 13.38
N LEU A 120 -6.62 0.87 13.23
CA LEU A 120 -7.13 1.76 12.18
C LEU A 120 -6.84 1.21 10.78
N ILE A 121 -5.62 0.72 10.55
CA ILE A 121 -5.24 0.07 9.29
C ILE A 121 -6.14 -1.14 9.02
N ALA A 122 -6.37 -1.99 10.03
CA ALA A 122 -7.23 -3.16 9.89
C ALA A 122 -8.67 -2.77 9.54
N LEU A 123 -9.25 -1.79 10.24
CA LEU A 123 -10.60 -1.29 9.98
C LEU A 123 -10.75 -0.71 8.57
N ILE A 124 -9.79 0.11 8.12
CA ILE A 124 -9.77 0.66 6.76
C ILE A 124 -9.67 -0.46 5.73
N SER A 125 -8.84 -1.47 5.99
CA SER A 125 -8.68 -2.63 5.11
C SER A 125 -10.00 -3.40 4.96
N ILE A 126 -10.67 -3.68 6.07
CA ILE A 126 -11.97 -4.37 6.10
C ILE A 126 -13.02 -3.55 5.33
N ALA A 127 -13.10 -2.25 5.57
CA ALA A 127 -14.03 -1.37 4.86
C ALA A 127 -13.81 -1.39 3.34
N PHE A 128 -12.54 -1.35 2.89
CA PHE A 128 -12.22 -1.44 1.46
C PHE A 128 -12.64 -2.76 0.83
N VAL A 129 -12.42 -3.88 1.52
CA VAL A 129 -12.85 -5.21 1.03
C VAL A 129 -14.37 -5.25 0.86
N TRP A 130 -15.13 -4.72 1.82
CA TRP A 130 -16.59 -4.67 1.75
C TRP A 130 -17.11 -3.73 0.66
N LEU A 131 -16.49 -2.55 0.48
CA LEU A 131 -16.88 -1.63 -0.59
C LEU A 131 -16.63 -2.22 -1.97
N LEU A 132 -15.51 -2.93 -2.17
CA LEU A 132 -15.27 -3.65 -3.41
C LEU A 132 -16.31 -4.76 -3.61
N ALA A 133 -16.63 -5.52 -2.55
CA ALA A 133 -17.66 -6.58 -2.51
C ALA A 133 -18.98 -6.05 -3.05
N LEU A 134 -19.41 -4.92 -2.50
CA LEU A 134 -20.62 -4.24 -2.90
C LEU A 134 -20.56 -3.77 -4.36
N ALA A 135 -19.48 -3.12 -4.78
CA ALA A 135 -19.36 -2.60 -6.15
C ALA A 135 -19.48 -3.71 -7.21
N ILE A 136 -18.88 -4.87 -6.97
CA ILE A 136 -18.94 -5.99 -7.92
C ILE A 136 -20.31 -6.67 -7.88
N ALA A 137 -20.93 -6.82 -6.72
CA ALA A 137 -22.30 -7.32 -6.63
C ALA A 137 -23.27 -6.41 -7.42
N LEU A 138 -23.15 -5.09 -7.29
CA LEU A 138 -23.95 -4.13 -8.04
C LEU A 138 -23.69 -4.21 -9.55
N ALA A 139 -22.43 -4.36 -9.97
CA ALA A 139 -22.07 -4.51 -11.38
C ALA A 139 -22.66 -5.81 -11.97
N ALA A 140 -22.62 -6.92 -11.23
CA ALA A 140 -23.20 -8.19 -11.66
C ALA A 140 -24.72 -8.06 -11.86
N VAL A 141 -25.43 -7.46 -10.91
CA VAL A 141 -26.88 -7.21 -11.02
C VAL A 141 -27.19 -6.35 -12.26
N ALA A 142 -26.42 -5.28 -12.48
CA ALA A 142 -26.61 -4.38 -13.62
C ALA A 142 -26.36 -5.04 -14.99
N LEU A 143 -25.47 -6.04 -15.05
CA LEU A 143 -25.24 -6.82 -16.27
C LEU A 143 -26.37 -7.80 -16.55
N THR A 144 -26.95 -8.40 -15.51
CA THR A 144 -28.07 -9.36 -15.64
C THR A 144 -29.42 -8.69 -15.94
N SER A 145 -29.58 -7.41 -15.64
CA SER A 145 -30.83 -6.68 -15.84
C SER A 145 -30.98 -6.02 -17.22
N ARG A 146 -29.98 -6.14 -18.11
CA ARG A 146 -30.09 -5.62 -19.49
C ARG A 146 -30.99 -6.54 -20.31
N PRO A 147 -32.13 -6.05 -20.86
CA PRO A 147 -32.95 -6.85 -21.75
C PRO A 147 -32.16 -7.19 -23.02
N ALA A 148 -32.35 -8.42 -23.50
CA ALA A 148 -31.69 -8.97 -24.68
C ALA A 148 -32.04 -8.21 -25.97
#